data_AF-A0A177B8I1-F1
#
_entry.id   AF-A0A177B8I1-F1
#
_cell.length_a   1.000
_cell.length_b   1.000
_cell.length_c   1.000
_cell.angle_alpha   90.00
_cell.angle_beta   90.00
_cell.angle_gamma   90.00
#
_symmetry.space_group_name_H-M   'P 1'
#
loop_
_entity.id
_entity.type
_entity.pdbx_description
1 polymer ?
#
loop_
_entity_poly.entity_id
_entity_poly.type
_entity_poly.pdbx_seq_one_letter_code
_entity_poly.pdbx_strand_id
1 'polypeptide(L)'
;MSNTKLSVLVQKCEELKKKMVLMEGDRKAFYENSEWEQKKNKDTISKLRMKYKEIYHNRADKMKADAELISNSLADAPEEKKCFKNKPGLIALDLINNKHKDYVNQLNYLRYTTENYKKTLSATETKYDEMVKDVSESKATDQGESDVAKETRNLENKLEKSKLKCREAIHIHQTYDSIKYTMLQECQTFSQKLDMVESEIQLSNAEHENQKKINEQATLSRDTSRVILEKQEKEIYASRKKREVDLSNVRKQAEEKRLQYDRRMAATSLKDEEGSNIEKYEKMNETDQNKITTYEQATIKIKEATGVTDTQEVVIRFENQGETEKRLQSMKEDNEKLLIRQQEEYDELKQNFENMKYTGENKISDGERVLEEKFDELKSIENTLQLNNKNLNNSTTLLLAVKSGINHLTDKLKQLKTTSTELQKVKIPPESDEYILDQLSICEDKMIKLLEDMNGEDIDTVWNMMTENEYISIVDTKQPQYNTHVKIGEGHKETAFDEEDSGDDQEVLTRLIIKKQSQNILETKNKRKVGGRKKEKK
;
A
#
# COMPACT_ATOMS: atom_id res chain seq x y z
N MET A 1 22.68 -123.60 -125.06
CA MET A 1 22.74 -122.50 -124.08
C MET A 1 21.55 -121.52 -124.13
N SER A 2 20.37 -121.90 -124.65
CA SER A 2 19.20 -120.97 -124.75
C SER A 2 18.18 -121.11 -123.59
N ASN A 3 18.02 -122.31 -123.02
CA ASN A 3 16.95 -122.57 -122.04
C ASN A 3 17.20 -122.02 -120.62
N THR A 4 18.46 -121.84 -120.19
CA THR A 4 18.77 -121.37 -118.82
C THR A 4 18.56 -119.87 -118.64
N LYS A 5 18.81 -119.06 -119.68
CA LYS A 5 18.56 -117.61 -119.64
C LYS A 5 17.06 -117.28 -119.65
N LEU A 6 16.26 -118.09 -120.36
CA LEU A 6 14.81 -117.90 -120.42
C LEU A 6 14.15 -118.17 -119.06
N SER A 7 14.56 -119.24 -118.35
CA SER A 7 14.04 -119.57 -117.01
C SER A 7 14.33 -118.49 -115.96
N VAL A 8 15.56 -117.97 -115.93
CA VAL A 8 15.95 -116.88 -115.01
C VAL A 8 15.20 -115.58 -115.32
N LEU A 9 14.96 -115.29 -116.60
CA LEU A 9 14.15 -114.14 -117.02
C LEU A 9 12.69 -114.29 -116.62
N VAL A 10 12.13 -115.50 -116.72
CA VAL A 10 10.74 -115.78 -116.30
C VAL A 10 10.60 -115.63 -114.79
N GLN A 11 11.51 -116.19 -113.98
CA GLN A 11 11.51 -116.00 -112.52
C GLN A 11 11.65 -114.53 -112.13
N LYS A 12 12.55 -113.78 -112.80
CA LYS A 12 12.73 -112.34 -112.53
C LYS A 12 11.50 -111.51 -112.94
N CYS A 13 10.82 -111.90 -114.01
CA CYS A 13 9.53 -111.32 -114.40
C CYS A 13 8.42 -111.66 -113.39
N GLU A 14 8.38 -112.87 -112.83
CA GLU A 14 7.42 -113.24 -111.78
C GLU A 14 7.69 -112.52 -110.45
N GLU A 15 8.96 -112.36 -110.06
CA GLU A 15 9.36 -111.57 -108.90
C GLU A 15 9.01 -110.08 -109.09
N LEU A 16 9.27 -109.52 -110.27
CA LEU A 16 8.86 -108.14 -110.61
C LEU A 16 7.34 -107.98 -110.60
N LYS A 17 6.59 -108.99 -111.08
CA LYS A 17 5.12 -109.01 -110.99
C LYS A 17 4.64 -109.07 -109.54
N LYS A 18 5.22 -109.93 -108.69
CA LYS A 18 4.90 -109.99 -107.26
C LYS A 18 5.23 -108.68 -106.54
N LYS A 19 6.37 -108.06 -106.87
CA LYS A 19 6.76 -106.75 -106.34
C LYS A 19 5.84 -105.63 -106.82
N MET A 20 5.39 -105.66 -108.08
CA MET A 20 4.36 -104.74 -108.58
C MET A 20 3.05 -104.91 -107.81
N VAL A 21 2.57 -106.14 -107.63
CA VAL A 21 1.33 -106.42 -106.88
C VAL A 21 1.45 -105.98 -105.42
N LEU A 22 2.62 -106.16 -104.79
CA LEU A 22 2.85 -105.69 -103.42
C LEU A 22 2.87 -104.15 -103.37
N MET A 23 3.57 -103.47 -104.28
CA MET A 23 3.58 -102.01 -104.33
C MET A 23 2.21 -101.43 -104.69
N GLU A 24 1.43 -102.11 -105.52
CA GLU A 24 0.04 -101.74 -105.81
C GLU A 24 -0.86 -101.95 -104.59
N GLY A 25 -0.65 -103.03 -103.83
CA GLY A 25 -1.31 -103.31 -102.56
C GLY A 25 -0.97 -102.26 -101.49
N ASP A 26 0.31 -101.94 -101.31
CA ASP A 26 0.76 -100.89 -100.39
C ASP A 26 0.23 -99.52 -100.82
N ARG A 27 0.34 -99.18 -102.12
CA ARG A 27 -0.20 -97.92 -102.64
C ARG A 27 -1.71 -97.83 -102.38
N LYS A 28 -2.45 -98.92 -102.59
CA LYS A 28 -3.88 -99.00 -102.28
C LYS A 28 -4.15 -98.86 -100.78
N ALA A 29 -3.41 -99.56 -99.92
CA ALA A 29 -3.54 -99.45 -98.47
C ALA A 29 -3.19 -98.05 -97.93
N PHE A 30 -2.17 -97.39 -98.49
CA PHE A 30 -1.81 -96.01 -98.15
C PHE A 30 -2.92 -95.03 -98.58
N TYR A 31 -3.49 -95.19 -99.77
CA TYR A 31 -4.63 -94.37 -100.20
C TYR A 31 -5.87 -94.63 -99.34
N GLU A 32 -6.19 -95.89 -99.05
CA GLU A 32 -7.33 -96.25 -98.20
C GLU A 32 -7.15 -95.75 -96.77
N ASN A 33 -5.94 -95.84 -96.20
CA ASN A 33 -5.64 -95.29 -94.88
C ASN A 33 -5.69 -93.75 -94.86
N SER A 34 -5.18 -93.09 -95.91
CA SER A 34 -5.27 -91.62 -96.05
C SER A 34 -6.73 -91.15 -96.22
N GLU A 35 -7.52 -91.84 -97.03
CA GLU A 35 -8.97 -91.58 -97.17
C GLU A 35 -9.70 -91.81 -95.85
N TRP A 36 -9.35 -92.88 -95.12
CA TRP A 36 -9.92 -93.17 -93.80
C TRP A 36 -9.54 -92.10 -92.76
N GLU A 37 -8.27 -91.68 -92.70
CA GLU A 37 -7.80 -90.60 -91.83
C GLU A 37 -8.44 -89.26 -92.20
N GLN A 38 -8.56 -88.94 -93.49
CA GLN A 38 -9.26 -87.74 -93.96
C GLN A 38 -10.74 -87.76 -93.56
N LYS A 39 -11.40 -88.92 -93.66
CA LYS A 39 -12.79 -89.07 -93.21
C LYS A 39 -12.90 -88.89 -91.69
N LYS A 40 -12.01 -89.52 -90.92
CA LYS A 40 -11.92 -89.36 -89.46
C LYS A 40 -11.67 -87.90 -89.07
N ASN A 41 -10.79 -87.20 -89.77
CA ASN A 41 -10.49 -85.78 -89.54
C ASN A 41 -11.68 -84.87 -89.92
N LYS A 42 -12.39 -85.17 -91.01
CA LYS A 42 -13.64 -84.47 -91.36
C LYS A 42 -14.71 -84.67 -90.28
N ASP A 43 -14.81 -85.87 -89.71
CA ASP A 43 -15.74 -86.17 -88.62
C ASP A 43 -15.35 -85.47 -87.31
N THR A 44 -14.05 -85.41 -86.97
CA THR A 44 -13.59 -84.69 -85.77
C THR A 44 -13.80 -83.18 -85.89
N ILE A 45 -13.50 -82.58 -87.06
CA ILE A 45 -13.80 -81.16 -87.34
C ILE A 45 -15.29 -80.89 -87.21
N SER A 46 -16.14 -81.79 -87.75
CA SER A 46 -17.59 -81.64 -87.64
C SER A 46 -18.07 -81.70 -86.18
N LYS A 47 -17.54 -82.63 -85.39
CA LYS A 47 -17.81 -82.72 -83.93
C LYS A 47 -17.34 -81.47 -83.19
N LEU A 48 -16.16 -80.94 -83.50
CA LEU A 48 -15.63 -79.72 -82.87
C LEU A 48 -16.47 -78.49 -83.24
N ARG A 49 -16.92 -78.37 -84.49
CA ARG A 49 -17.83 -77.30 -84.92
C ARG A 49 -19.18 -77.39 -84.20
N MET A 50 -19.71 -78.59 -83.99
CA MET A 50 -20.92 -78.79 -83.20
C MET A 50 -20.71 -78.37 -81.74
N LYS A 51 -19.63 -78.83 -81.09
CA LYS A 51 -19.30 -78.41 -79.71
C LYS A 51 -19.06 -76.91 -79.59
N TYR A 52 -18.40 -76.28 -80.57
CA TYR A 52 -18.21 -74.84 -80.58
C TYR A 52 -19.55 -74.10 -80.68
N LYS A 53 -20.45 -74.55 -81.57
CA LYS A 53 -21.80 -73.99 -81.71
C LYS A 53 -22.61 -74.17 -80.42
N GLU A 54 -22.49 -75.32 -79.77
CA GLU A 54 -23.12 -75.62 -78.49
C GLU A 54 -22.60 -74.72 -77.36
N ILE A 55 -21.27 -74.56 -77.23
CA ILE A 55 -20.66 -73.66 -76.23
C ILE A 55 -21.05 -72.20 -76.51
N TYR A 56 -21.08 -71.78 -77.78
CA TYR A 56 -21.53 -70.44 -78.15
C TYR A 56 -23.00 -70.21 -77.79
N HIS A 57 -23.86 -71.19 -78.06
CA HIS A 57 -25.28 -71.12 -77.69
C HIS A 57 -25.46 -71.08 -76.16
N ASN A 58 -24.80 -71.98 -75.43
CA ASN A 58 -24.80 -72.01 -73.96
C ASN A 58 -24.30 -70.69 -73.35
N ARG A 59 -23.27 -70.07 -73.94
CA ARG A 59 -22.78 -68.75 -73.51
C ARG A 59 -23.83 -67.67 -73.78
N ALA A 60 -24.44 -67.66 -74.96
CA ALA A 60 -25.48 -66.69 -75.30
C ALA A 60 -26.71 -66.83 -74.38
N ASP A 61 -27.12 -68.05 -74.06
CA ASP A 61 -28.26 -68.33 -73.18
C ASP A 61 -27.96 -67.91 -71.74
N LYS A 62 -26.76 -68.20 -71.23
CA LYS A 62 -26.32 -67.69 -69.91
C LYS A 62 -26.27 -66.16 -69.87
N MET A 63 -25.77 -65.50 -70.92
CA MET A 63 -25.76 -64.03 -70.98
C MET A 63 -27.18 -63.43 -71.07
N LYS A 64 -28.12 -64.10 -71.72
CA LYS A 64 -29.54 -63.70 -71.72
C LYS A 64 -30.17 -63.89 -70.35
N ALA A 65 -29.95 -65.03 -69.70
CA ALA A 65 -30.44 -65.30 -68.35
C ALA A 65 -29.89 -64.28 -67.34
N ASP A 66 -28.59 -63.95 -67.41
CA ASP A 66 -27.98 -62.90 -66.60
C ASP A 66 -28.62 -61.53 -66.88
N ALA A 67 -28.86 -61.18 -68.15
CA ALA A 67 -29.51 -59.92 -68.52
C ALA A 67 -30.97 -59.82 -68.02
N GLU A 68 -31.71 -60.94 -68.04
CA GLU A 68 -33.07 -61.02 -67.50
C GLU A 68 -33.07 -60.90 -65.97
N LEU A 69 -32.16 -61.58 -65.28
CA LEU A 69 -32.00 -61.48 -63.82
C LEU A 69 -31.64 -60.05 -63.39
N ILE A 70 -30.70 -59.39 -64.09
CA ILE A 70 -30.35 -57.98 -63.86
C ILE A 70 -31.56 -57.08 -64.13
N SER A 71 -32.30 -57.33 -65.21
CA SER A 71 -33.48 -56.54 -65.58
C SER A 71 -34.61 -56.62 -64.56
N ASN A 72 -34.83 -57.80 -63.98
CA ASN A 72 -35.87 -58.04 -62.98
C ASN A 72 -35.47 -57.52 -61.60
N SER A 73 -34.19 -57.71 -61.20
CA SER A 73 -33.69 -57.26 -59.90
C SER A 73 -33.57 -55.73 -59.80
N LEU A 74 -33.32 -55.06 -60.93
CA LEU A 74 -33.23 -53.60 -61.03
C LEU A 74 -34.47 -52.98 -61.69
N ALA A 75 -35.65 -53.58 -61.51
CA ALA A 75 -36.89 -53.05 -62.07
C ALA A 75 -37.18 -51.62 -61.55
N ASP A 76 -36.88 -51.36 -60.27
CA ASP A 76 -37.13 -50.09 -59.60
C ASP A 76 -36.03 -49.04 -59.85
N ALA A 77 -34.90 -49.42 -60.46
CA ALA A 77 -33.71 -48.58 -60.63
C ALA A 77 -33.31 -48.46 -62.12
N PRO A 78 -33.97 -47.60 -62.90
CA PRO A 78 -33.82 -47.56 -64.37
C PRO A 78 -32.44 -47.07 -64.85
N GLU A 79 -31.74 -46.24 -64.07
CA GLU A 79 -30.39 -45.78 -64.40
C GLU A 79 -29.35 -46.87 -64.20
N GLU A 80 -29.44 -47.61 -63.09
CA GLU A 80 -28.54 -48.71 -62.78
C GLU A 80 -28.73 -49.86 -63.77
N LYS A 81 -29.98 -50.15 -64.16
CA LYS A 81 -30.31 -51.12 -65.19
C LYS A 81 -29.61 -50.86 -66.53
N LYS A 82 -29.43 -49.60 -66.93
CA LYS A 82 -28.70 -49.24 -68.16
C LYS A 82 -27.21 -49.54 -68.04
N CYS A 83 -26.60 -49.32 -66.88
CA CYS A 83 -25.17 -49.53 -66.64
C CYS A 83 -24.76 -51.01 -66.65
N PHE A 84 -25.69 -51.93 -66.38
CA PHE A 84 -25.41 -53.36 -66.21
C PHE A 84 -25.92 -54.27 -67.35
N LYS A 85 -26.63 -53.72 -68.35
CA LYS A 85 -27.28 -54.48 -69.45
C LYS A 85 -26.38 -55.43 -70.25
N ASN A 86 -25.07 -55.16 -70.31
CA ASN A 86 -24.10 -55.95 -71.09
C ASN A 86 -23.01 -56.60 -70.23
N LYS A 87 -23.17 -56.64 -68.90
CA LYS A 87 -22.18 -57.22 -67.98
C LYS A 87 -22.63 -58.60 -67.50
N PRO A 88 -21.70 -59.54 -67.28
CA PRO A 88 -22.03 -60.82 -66.66
C PRO A 88 -22.50 -60.59 -65.21
N GLY A 89 -23.41 -61.46 -64.73
CA GLY A 89 -24.12 -61.26 -63.46
C GLY A 89 -23.22 -61.01 -62.25
N LEU A 90 -22.10 -61.74 -62.14
CA LEU A 90 -21.15 -61.59 -61.03
C LEU A 90 -20.47 -60.21 -60.99
N ILE A 91 -20.07 -59.69 -62.16
CA ILE A 91 -19.44 -58.36 -62.24
C ILE A 91 -20.46 -57.26 -61.95
N ALA A 92 -21.72 -57.44 -62.37
CA ALA A 92 -22.79 -56.52 -62.02
C ALA A 92 -23.03 -56.48 -60.50
N LEU A 93 -23.03 -57.64 -59.84
CA LEU A 93 -23.20 -57.74 -58.39
C LEU A 93 -22.08 -57.02 -57.63
N ASP A 94 -20.81 -57.23 -58.01
CA ASP A 94 -19.67 -56.56 -57.35
C ASP A 94 -19.75 -55.04 -57.49
N LEU A 95 -20.17 -54.54 -58.66
CA LEU A 95 -20.33 -53.10 -58.89
C LEU A 95 -21.49 -52.51 -58.08
N ILE A 96 -22.61 -53.23 -57.97
CA ILE A 96 -23.74 -52.83 -57.12
C ILE A 96 -23.31 -52.83 -55.66
N ASN A 97 -22.57 -53.84 -55.21
CA ASN A 97 -22.03 -53.90 -53.85
C ASN A 97 -21.07 -52.74 -53.55
N ASN A 98 -20.20 -52.38 -54.50
CA ASN A 98 -19.30 -51.24 -54.33
C ASN A 98 -20.07 -49.92 -54.24
N LYS A 99 -21.06 -49.70 -55.12
CA LYS A 99 -21.96 -48.54 -55.01
C LYS A 99 -22.72 -48.51 -53.68
N HIS A 100 -23.20 -49.65 -53.22
CA HIS A 100 -23.88 -49.76 -51.93
C HIS A 100 -22.96 -49.36 -50.78
N LYS A 101 -21.70 -49.80 -50.80
CA LYS A 101 -20.68 -49.37 -49.82
C LYS A 101 -20.46 -47.86 -49.87
N ASP A 102 -20.37 -47.26 -51.05
CA ASP A 102 -20.22 -45.81 -51.21
C ASP A 102 -21.42 -45.06 -50.62
N TYR A 103 -22.64 -45.52 -50.87
CA TYR A 103 -23.85 -44.92 -50.27
C TYR A 103 -23.90 -45.09 -48.75
N VAL A 104 -23.50 -46.23 -48.21
CA VAL A 104 -23.40 -46.46 -46.76
C VAL A 104 -22.36 -45.54 -46.15
N ASN A 105 -21.20 -45.37 -46.79
CA ASN A 105 -20.15 -44.45 -46.35
C ASN A 105 -20.64 -42.99 -46.36
N GLN A 106 -21.33 -42.58 -47.43
CA GLN A 106 -21.93 -41.24 -47.53
C GLN A 106 -22.98 -41.02 -46.43
N LEU A 107 -23.81 -42.02 -46.15
CA LEU A 107 -24.82 -41.95 -45.11
C LEU A 107 -24.19 -41.89 -43.71
N ASN A 108 -23.14 -42.67 -43.46
CA ASN A 108 -22.39 -42.61 -42.20
C ASN A 108 -21.71 -41.25 -42.00
N TYR A 109 -21.13 -40.69 -43.06
CA TYR A 109 -20.57 -39.33 -43.03
C TYR A 109 -21.64 -38.28 -42.69
N LEU A 110 -22.81 -38.35 -43.34
CA LEU A 110 -23.92 -37.43 -43.05
C LEU A 110 -24.46 -37.60 -41.62
N ARG A 111 -24.50 -38.83 -41.08
CA ARG A 111 -24.86 -39.07 -39.69
C ARG A 111 -23.86 -38.44 -38.73
N TYR A 112 -22.57 -38.64 -38.98
CA TYR A 112 -21.49 -38.04 -38.19
C TYR A 112 -21.57 -36.50 -38.18
N THR A 113 -21.72 -35.88 -39.36
CA THR A 113 -21.83 -34.41 -39.44
C THR A 113 -23.08 -33.91 -38.73
N THR A 114 -24.23 -34.58 -38.90
CA THR A 114 -25.47 -34.24 -38.20
C THR A 114 -25.31 -34.33 -36.68
N GLU A 115 -24.65 -35.37 -36.18
CA GLU A 115 -24.41 -35.53 -34.74
C GLU A 115 -23.47 -34.45 -34.21
N ASN A 116 -22.45 -34.08 -34.98
CA ASN A 116 -21.55 -32.99 -34.61
C ASN A 116 -22.30 -31.65 -34.55
N TYR A 117 -23.16 -31.36 -35.53
CA TYR A 117 -24.01 -30.17 -35.51
C TYR A 117 -24.94 -30.14 -34.30
N LYS A 118 -25.53 -31.28 -33.93
CA LYS A 118 -26.36 -31.39 -32.71
C LYS A 118 -25.56 -31.12 -31.44
N LYS A 119 -24.34 -31.65 -31.32
CA LYS A 119 -23.44 -31.38 -30.19
C LYS A 119 -23.09 -29.88 -30.12
N THR A 120 -22.76 -29.27 -31.24
CA THR A 120 -22.47 -27.83 -31.29
C THR A 120 -23.69 -26.97 -30.95
N LEU A 121 -24.88 -27.37 -31.40
CA LEU A 121 -26.13 -26.67 -31.08
C LEU A 121 -26.40 -26.73 -29.58
N SER A 122 -26.36 -27.93 -28.99
CA SER A 122 -26.57 -28.11 -27.54
C SER A 122 -25.56 -27.32 -26.71
N ALA A 123 -24.28 -27.32 -27.08
CA ALA A 123 -23.27 -26.53 -26.40
C ALA A 123 -23.52 -25.01 -26.52
N THR A 124 -24.07 -24.57 -27.65
CA THR A 124 -24.41 -23.15 -27.87
C THR A 124 -25.65 -22.75 -27.07
N GLU A 125 -26.65 -23.63 -27.00
CA GLU A 125 -27.86 -23.44 -26.17
C GLU A 125 -27.49 -23.35 -24.69
N THR A 126 -26.64 -24.25 -24.16
CA THR A 126 -26.16 -24.17 -22.76
C THR A 126 -25.45 -22.85 -22.47
N LYS A 127 -24.56 -22.40 -23.36
CA LYS A 127 -23.88 -21.10 -23.21
C LYS A 127 -24.85 -19.92 -23.25
N TYR A 128 -25.90 -20.01 -24.07
CA TYR A 128 -26.93 -18.98 -24.12
C TYR A 128 -27.70 -18.92 -22.80
N ASP A 129 -28.10 -20.06 -22.24
CA ASP A 129 -28.81 -20.14 -20.97
C ASP A 129 -27.96 -19.61 -19.80
N GLU A 130 -26.66 -19.96 -19.77
CA GLU A 130 -25.69 -19.41 -18.81
C GLU A 130 -25.62 -17.88 -18.90
N MET A 131 -25.46 -17.35 -20.12
CA MET A 131 -25.37 -15.90 -20.33
C MET A 131 -26.67 -15.16 -19.95
N VAL A 132 -27.84 -15.77 -20.20
CA VAL A 132 -29.13 -15.20 -19.76
C VAL A 132 -29.21 -15.17 -18.23
N LYS A 133 -28.74 -16.23 -17.57
CA LYS A 133 -28.69 -16.30 -16.11
C LYS A 133 -27.74 -15.25 -15.53
N ASP A 134 -26.53 -15.12 -16.07
CA ASP A 134 -25.56 -14.11 -15.65
C ASP A 134 -26.09 -12.68 -15.81
N VAL A 135 -26.79 -12.40 -16.93
CA VAL A 135 -27.44 -11.10 -17.15
C VAL A 135 -28.55 -10.86 -16.14
N SER A 136 -29.30 -11.89 -15.74
CA SER A 136 -30.34 -11.75 -14.71
C SER A 136 -29.76 -11.49 -13.32
N GLU A 137 -28.67 -12.18 -12.97
CA GLU A 137 -27.96 -12.00 -11.71
C GLU A 137 -27.31 -10.61 -11.65
N SER A 138 -26.66 -10.16 -12.72
CA SER A 138 -26.10 -8.81 -12.83
C SER A 138 -27.18 -7.73 -12.66
N LYS A 139 -28.34 -7.87 -13.32
CA LYS A 139 -29.46 -6.93 -13.14
C LYS A 139 -30.02 -6.92 -11.71
N ALA A 140 -30.13 -8.08 -11.07
CA ALA A 140 -30.58 -8.16 -9.67
C ALA A 140 -29.58 -7.53 -8.70
N THR A 141 -28.29 -7.59 -9.03
CA THR A 141 -27.21 -6.95 -8.28
C THR A 141 -27.26 -5.43 -8.43
N ASP A 142 -27.44 -4.92 -9.66
CA ASP A 142 -27.56 -3.50 -9.95
C ASP A 142 -28.82 -2.85 -9.36
N GLN A 143 -29.93 -3.59 -9.29
CA GLN A 143 -31.17 -3.12 -8.66
C GLN A 143 -31.12 -3.16 -7.12
N GLY A 144 -30.03 -3.68 -6.53
CA GLY A 144 -29.87 -3.79 -5.08
C GLY A 144 -30.78 -4.83 -4.42
N GLU A 145 -31.43 -5.68 -5.21
CA GLU A 145 -32.31 -6.76 -4.72
C GLU A 145 -31.50 -8.02 -4.35
N SER A 146 -30.30 -8.17 -4.90
CA SER A 146 -29.35 -9.23 -4.54
C SER A 146 -28.98 -9.14 -3.06
N ASP A 147 -29.00 -10.28 -2.37
CA ASP A 147 -28.66 -10.36 -0.95
C ASP A 147 -27.22 -9.92 -0.68
N VAL A 148 -26.31 -10.14 -1.65
CA VAL A 148 -24.92 -9.66 -1.60
C VAL A 148 -24.86 -8.12 -1.60
N ALA A 149 -25.71 -7.46 -2.39
CA ALA A 149 -25.77 -6.00 -2.45
C ALA A 149 -26.32 -5.41 -1.13
N LYS A 150 -27.32 -6.06 -0.52
CA LYS A 150 -27.86 -5.67 0.79
C LYS A 150 -26.82 -5.85 1.90
N GLU A 151 -26.09 -6.96 1.88
CA GLU A 151 -25.01 -7.22 2.85
C GLU A 151 -23.88 -6.20 2.71
N THR A 152 -23.46 -5.89 1.48
CA THR A 152 -22.47 -4.85 1.19
C THR A 152 -22.89 -3.50 1.75
N ARG A 153 -24.14 -3.07 1.48
CA ARG A 153 -24.69 -1.81 2.03
C ARG A 153 -24.73 -1.81 3.57
N ASN A 154 -25.04 -2.95 4.18
CA ASN A 154 -25.03 -3.07 5.64
C ASN A 154 -23.61 -2.98 6.23
N LEU A 155 -22.62 -3.59 5.57
CA LEU A 155 -21.21 -3.50 5.96
C LEU A 155 -20.67 -2.07 5.79
N GLU A 156 -21.00 -1.40 4.69
CA GLU A 156 -20.66 0.00 4.45
C GLU A 156 -21.25 0.91 5.54
N ASN A 157 -22.54 0.75 5.87
CA ASN A 157 -23.19 1.49 6.96
C ASN A 157 -22.53 1.23 8.32
N LYS A 158 -22.13 -0.01 8.61
CA LYS A 158 -21.41 -0.35 9.85
C LYS A 158 -20.03 0.30 9.88
N LEU A 159 -19.32 0.30 8.77
CA LEU A 159 -18.02 0.93 8.62
C LEU A 159 -18.11 2.45 8.82
N GLU A 160 -19.10 3.09 8.19
CA GLU A 160 -19.31 4.54 8.33
C GLU A 160 -19.66 4.92 9.77
N LYS A 161 -20.52 4.15 10.44
CA LYS A 161 -20.80 4.32 11.89
C LYS A 161 -19.54 4.16 12.75
N SER A 162 -18.68 3.19 12.43
CA SER A 162 -17.40 3.02 13.14
C SER A 162 -16.48 4.23 12.93
N LYS A 163 -16.35 4.71 11.69
CA LYS A 163 -15.57 5.91 11.37
C LYS A 163 -16.10 7.15 12.10
N LEU A 164 -17.42 7.33 12.18
CA LEU A 164 -18.03 8.43 12.93
C LEU A 164 -17.64 8.37 14.41
N LYS A 165 -17.76 7.19 15.04
CA LYS A 165 -17.36 6.97 16.43
C LYS A 165 -15.89 7.27 16.66
N CYS A 166 -15.00 6.86 15.75
CA CYS A 166 -13.58 7.18 15.85
C CYS A 166 -13.31 8.69 15.79
N ARG A 167 -13.96 9.42 14.87
CA ARG A 167 -13.82 10.88 14.80
C ARG A 167 -14.32 11.56 16.07
N GLU A 168 -15.46 11.10 16.59
CA GLU A 168 -16.01 11.63 17.84
C GLU A 168 -15.10 11.34 19.03
N ALA A 169 -14.52 10.13 19.11
CA ALA A 169 -13.53 9.78 20.12
C ALA A 169 -12.27 10.66 20.02
N ILE A 170 -11.78 10.96 18.82
CA ILE A 170 -10.66 11.87 18.60
C ILE A 170 -11.01 13.28 19.07
N HIS A 171 -12.20 13.78 18.74
CA HIS A 171 -12.67 15.10 19.17
C HIS A 171 -12.77 15.19 20.70
N ILE A 172 -13.35 14.16 21.35
CA ILE A 172 -13.43 14.06 22.81
C ILE A 172 -12.02 14.05 23.42
N HIS A 173 -11.10 13.27 22.84
CA HIS A 173 -9.71 13.21 23.31
C HIS A 173 -9.00 14.56 23.21
N GLN A 174 -9.10 15.26 22.08
CA GLN A 174 -8.55 16.61 21.89
C GLN A 174 -9.13 17.61 22.89
N THR A 175 -10.42 17.48 23.22
CA THR A 175 -11.07 18.31 24.24
C THR A 175 -10.48 18.04 25.62
N TYR A 176 -10.31 16.77 25.99
CA TYR A 176 -9.67 16.40 27.26
C TYR A 176 -8.21 16.84 27.34
N ASP A 177 -7.45 16.74 26.26
CA ASP A 177 -6.06 17.23 26.21
C ASP A 177 -6.01 18.74 26.37
N SER A 178 -6.96 19.47 25.79
CA SER A 178 -7.08 20.93 25.96
C SER A 178 -7.41 21.27 27.42
N ILE A 179 -8.36 20.57 28.04
CA ILE A 179 -8.69 20.74 29.47
C ILE A 179 -7.45 20.45 30.33
N LYS A 180 -6.77 19.33 30.09
CA LYS A 180 -5.54 18.96 30.79
C LYS A 180 -4.47 20.04 30.65
N TYR A 181 -4.28 20.58 29.45
CA TYR A 181 -3.34 21.66 29.21
C TYR A 181 -3.70 22.90 30.04
N THR A 182 -4.97 23.32 30.03
CA THR A 182 -5.42 24.47 30.84
C THR A 182 -5.23 24.23 32.34
N MET A 183 -5.54 23.04 32.84
CA MET A 183 -5.34 22.70 34.26
C MET A 183 -3.86 22.71 34.64
N LEU A 184 -2.97 22.21 33.77
CA LEU A 184 -1.53 22.26 34.02
C LEU A 184 -1.00 23.71 34.04
N GLN A 185 -1.48 24.56 33.14
CA GLN A 185 -1.15 25.99 33.15
C GLN A 185 -1.65 26.67 34.44
N GLU A 186 -2.88 26.40 34.88
CA GLU A 186 -3.41 26.92 36.14
C GLU A 186 -2.60 26.45 37.35
N CYS A 187 -2.23 25.17 37.40
CA CYS A 187 -1.38 24.61 38.46
C CYS A 187 -0.05 25.34 38.59
N GLN A 188 0.58 25.75 37.48
CA GLN A 188 1.82 26.53 37.51
C GLN A 188 1.61 27.91 38.14
N THR A 189 0.43 28.51 37.98
CA THR A 189 0.10 29.82 38.58
C THR A 189 -0.26 29.76 40.07
N PHE A 190 -0.62 28.59 40.60
CA PHE A 190 -1.07 28.49 42.00
C PHE A 190 0.02 28.82 43.00
N SER A 191 1.29 28.46 42.74
CA SER A 191 2.39 28.85 43.62
C SER A 191 2.51 30.36 43.73
N GLN A 192 2.51 31.06 42.59
CA GLN A 192 2.61 32.52 42.56
C GLN A 192 1.42 33.20 43.27
N LYS A 193 0.20 32.70 43.04
CA LYS A 193 -1.00 33.21 43.72
C LYS A 193 -0.94 32.95 45.23
N LEU A 194 -0.41 31.81 45.65
CA LEU A 194 -0.22 31.50 47.07
C LEU A 194 0.81 32.43 47.70
N ASP A 195 1.96 32.62 47.06
CA ASP A 195 3.02 33.54 47.52
C ASP A 195 2.50 34.98 47.64
N MET A 196 1.67 35.43 46.69
CA MET A 196 1.03 36.74 46.74
C MET A 196 0.09 36.87 47.94
N VAL A 197 -0.77 35.89 48.18
CA VAL A 197 -1.70 35.90 49.31
C VAL A 197 -0.96 35.80 50.64
N GLU A 198 0.09 34.98 50.74
CA GLU A 198 0.92 34.90 51.93
C GLU A 198 1.62 36.22 52.23
N SER A 199 2.15 36.91 51.21
CA SER A 199 2.73 38.25 51.35
C SER A 199 1.71 39.28 51.82
N GLU A 200 0.48 39.27 51.27
CA GLU A 200 -0.59 40.17 51.70
C GLU A 200 -1.01 39.92 53.16
N ILE A 201 -1.09 38.64 53.57
CA ILE A 201 -1.37 38.27 54.96
C ILE A 201 -0.24 38.76 55.88
N GLN A 202 1.02 38.64 55.48
CA GLN A 202 2.16 39.13 56.27
C GLN A 202 2.10 40.65 56.46
N LEU A 203 1.81 41.40 55.38
CA LEU A 203 1.64 42.86 55.45
C LEU A 203 0.46 43.25 56.35
N SER A 204 -0.69 42.58 56.20
CA SER A 204 -1.87 42.83 57.03
C SER A 204 -1.62 42.51 58.51
N ASN A 205 -0.89 41.43 58.81
CA ASN A 205 -0.49 41.11 60.18
C ASN A 205 0.45 42.15 60.78
N ALA A 206 1.42 42.65 60.00
CA ALA A 206 2.31 43.71 60.44
C ALA A 206 1.56 45.04 60.70
N GLU A 207 0.62 45.39 59.82
CA GLU A 207 -0.26 46.54 60.02
C GLU A 207 -1.13 46.36 61.28
N HIS A 208 -1.69 45.17 61.49
CA HIS A 208 -2.48 44.89 62.68
C HIS A 208 -1.65 44.97 63.97
N GLU A 209 -0.40 44.50 63.96
CA GLU A 209 0.52 44.64 65.09
C GLU A 209 0.84 46.11 65.38
N ASN A 210 1.09 46.91 64.34
CA ASN A 210 1.29 48.36 64.50
C ASN A 210 0.05 49.03 65.08
N GLN A 211 -1.14 48.68 64.60
CA GLN A 211 -2.39 49.22 65.12
C GLN A 211 -2.64 48.82 66.58
N LYS A 212 -2.25 47.60 66.98
CA LYS A 212 -2.28 47.18 68.39
C LYS A 212 -1.35 48.04 69.25
N LYS A 213 -0.11 48.26 68.83
CA LYS A 213 0.85 49.13 69.55
C LYS A 213 0.31 50.55 69.71
N ILE A 214 -0.28 51.12 68.65
CA ILE A 214 -0.90 52.45 68.69
C ILE A 214 -2.08 52.47 69.68
N ASN A 215 -2.91 51.43 69.69
CA ASN A 215 -4.04 51.33 70.62
C ASN A 215 -3.57 51.16 72.08
N GLU A 216 -2.53 50.35 72.32
CA GLU A 216 -1.90 50.23 73.64
C GLU A 216 -1.36 51.58 74.12
N GLN A 217 -0.67 52.33 73.25
CA GLN A 217 -0.21 53.68 73.59
C GLN A 217 -1.38 54.64 73.84
N ALA A 218 -2.44 54.59 73.04
CA ALA A 218 -3.63 55.43 73.21
C ALA A 218 -4.37 55.11 74.51
N THR A 219 -4.50 53.83 74.88
CA THR A 219 -5.12 53.39 76.13
C THR A 219 -4.29 53.79 77.34
N LEU A 220 -2.96 53.61 77.28
CA LEU A 220 -2.04 54.11 78.31
C LEU A 220 -2.14 55.62 78.46
N SER A 221 -2.15 56.38 77.36
CA SER A 221 -2.31 57.84 77.37
C SER A 221 -3.65 58.29 77.96
N ARG A 222 -4.74 57.59 77.64
CA ARG A 222 -6.06 57.83 78.24
C ARG A 222 -6.04 57.57 79.75
N ASP A 223 -5.45 56.46 80.18
CA ASP A 223 -5.44 56.06 81.59
C ASP A 223 -4.52 56.97 82.42
N THR A 224 -3.37 57.41 81.87
CA THR A 224 -2.52 58.43 82.51
C THR A 224 -3.25 59.76 82.63
N SER A 225 -3.95 60.20 81.57
CA SER A 225 -4.77 61.42 81.60
C SER A 225 -5.90 61.33 82.63
N ARG A 226 -6.56 60.17 82.74
CA ARG A 226 -7.59 59.92 83.78
C ARG A 226 -7.00 60.05 85.19
N VAL A 227 -5.84 59.45 85.44
CA VAL A 227 -5.16 59.54 86.74
C VAL A 227 -4.73 60.97 87.06
N ILE A 228 -4.21 61.72 86.09
CA ILE A 228 -3.84 63.13 86.27
C ILE A 228 -5.09 63.95 86.61
N LEU A 229 -6.18 63.75 85.88
CA LEU A 229 -7.45 64.44 86.11
C LEU A 229 -8.00 64.14 87.52
N GLU A 230 -8.02 62.87 87.95
CA GLU A 230 -8.44 62.49 89.31
C GLU A 230 -7.56 63.14 90.39
N LYS A 231 -6.24 63.26 90.17
CA LYS A 231 -5.34 63.95 91.10
C LYS A 231 -5.64 65.45 91.16
N GLN A 232 -5.83 66.09 90.02
CA GLN A 232 -6.17 67.51 89.94
C GLN A 232 -7.54 67.80 90.57
N GLU A 233 -8.54 66.94 90.36
CA GLU A 233 -9.85 67.05 91.00
C GLU A 233 -9.74 66.95 92.53
N LYS A 234 -8.95 66.01 93.06
CA LYS A 234 -8.68 65.88 94.49
C LYS A 234 -7.98 67.12 95.05
N GLU A 235 -7.00 67.67 94.33
CA GLU A 235 -6.29 68.90 94.71
C GLU A 235 -7.23 70.12 94.73
N ILE A 236 -8.06 70.27 93.70
CA ILE A 236 -9.09 71.33 93.62
C ILE A 236 -10.10 71.16 94.77
N TYR A 237 -10.56 69.95 95.05
CA TYR A 237 -11.48 69.68 96.15
C TYR A 237 -10.85 70.02 97.51
N ALA A 238 -9.60 69.62 97.75
CA ALA A 238 -8.86 69.95 98.96
C ALA A 238 -8.65 71.46 99.11
N SER A 239 -8.28 72.15 98.03
CA SER A 239 -8.14 73.60 97.97
C SER A 239 -9.47 74.32 98.22
N ARG A 240 -10.58 73.85 97.63
CA ARG A 240 -11.93 74.35 97.90
C ARG A 240 -12.32 74.17 99.37
N LYS A 241 -12.09 72.99 99.94
CA LYS A 241 -12.37 72.71 101.36
C LYS A 241 -11.53 73.58 102.28
N LYS A 242 -10.24 73.75 101.99
CA LYS A 242 -9.36 74.67 102.74
C LYS A 242 -9.86 76.11 102.65
N ARG A 243 -10.19 76.57 101.45
CA ARG A 243 -10.78 77.91 101.23
C ARG A 243 -12.11 78.08 101.95
N GLU A 244 -12.97 77.06 101.99
CA GLU A 244 -14.24 77.10 102.73
C GLU A 244 -14.02 77.20 104.24
N VAL A 245 -13.04 76.45 104.78
CA VAL A 245 -12.62 76.55 106.19
C VAL A 245 -12.06 77.94 106.48
N ASP A 246 -11.15 78.44 105.65
CA ASP A 246 -10.56 79.77 105.81
C ASP A 246 -11.63 80.87 105.71
N LEU A 247 -12.57 80.76 104.77
CA LEU A 247 -13.68 81.71 104.60
C LEU A 247 -14.68 81.61 105.76
N SER A 248 -14.91 80.42 106.33
CA SER A 248 -15.68 80.23 107.55
C SER A 248 -14.99 80.83 108.77
N ASN A 249 -13.66 80.64 108.91
CA ASN A 249 -12.85 81.27 109.96
C ASN A 249 -12.86 82.79 109.85
N VAL A 250 -12.70 83.34 108.64
CA VAL A 250 -12.79 84.78 108.38
C VAL A 250 -14.20 85.28 108.64
N ARG A 251 -15.26 84.55 108.25
CA ARG A 251 -16.65 84.91 108.60
C ARG A 251 -16.87 84.93 110.11
N LYS A 252 -16.35 83.94 110.84
CA LYS A 252 -16.43 83.89 112.30
C LYS A 252 -15.65 85.05 112.94
N GLN A 253 -14.43 85.33 112.48
CA GLN A 253 -13.67 86.48 112.94
C GLN A 253 -14.32 87.82 112.55
N ALA A 254 -14.95 87.90 111.38
CA ALA A 254 -15.68 89.07 110.92
C ALA A 254 -17.01 89.24 111.68
N GLU A 255 -17.65 88.16 112.11
CA GLU A 255 -18.84 88.18 112.96
C GLU A 255 -18.47 88.49 114.41
N GLU A 256 -17.35 87.97 114.93
CA GLU A 256 -16.76 88.36 116.22
C GLU A 256 -16.35 89.84 116.19
N LYS A 257 -15.71 90.28 115.10
CA LYS A 257 -15.40 91.69 114.87
C LYS A 257 -16.65 92.50 114.65
N ARG A 258 -17.70 92.02 113.97
CA ARG A 258 -19.00 92.71 113.87
C ARG A 258 -19.69 92.75 115.21
N LEU A 259 -19.56 91.76 116.08
CA LEU A 259 -20.05 91.85 117.47
C LEU A 259 -19.23 92.86 118.29
N GLN A 260 -17.92 92.94 118.05
CA GLN A 260 -17.03 93.93 118.66
C GLN A 260 -17.19 95.33 118.06
N TYR A 261 -17.57 95.44 116.78
CA TYR A 261 -17.82 96.67 116.03
C TYR A 261 -19.27 97.11 116.20
N ASP A 262 -20.24 96.24 116.43
CA ASP A 262 -21.57 96.58 116.94
C ASP A 262 -21.46 97.02 118.42
N ARG A 263 -20.43 96.55 119.16
CA ARG A 263 -19.99 97.12 120.45
C ARG A 263 -19.08 98.36 120.34
N ARG A 264 -18.48 98.67 119.17
CA ARG A 264 -17.54 99.81 118.96
C ARG A 264 -18.01 100.87 117.95
N MET A 265 -19.12 100.66 117.24
CA MET A 265 -19.87 101.63 116.41
C MET A 265 -20.76 102.50 117.30
N ALA A 266 -20.32 102.70 118.55
CA ALA A 266 -20.63 103.82 119.42
C ALA A 266 -19.40 104.76 119.58
N ALA A 267 -18.29 104.55 118.84
CA ALA A 267 -17.17 105.48 118.77
C ALA A 267 -16.32 105.26 117.51
N THR A 268 -16.66 106.02 116.46
CA THR A 268 -15.76 106.83 115.61
C THR A 268 -14.49 106.15 115.04
N SER A 269 -14.41 105.83 113.74
CA SER A 269 -14.11 106.69 112.56
C SER A 269 -12.63 107.03 112.33
N LEU A 270 -12.22 106.86 111.05
CA LEU A 270 -11.08 107.47 110.31
C LEU A 270 -9.72 106.73 110.39
N LYS A 271 -9.24 106.10 109.29
CA LYS A 271 -8.33 106.62 108.21
C LYS A 271 -6.83 106.55 108.62
N ASP A 272 -5.81 106.25 107.82
CA ASP A 272 -5.60 106.06 106.37
C ASP A 272 -4.28 105.26 106.14
N GLU A 273 -4.09 104.83 104.88
CA GLU A 273 -2.89 104.60 104.02
C GLU A 273 -1.50 105.11 104.52
N GLU A 274 -0.30 104.74 104.05
CA GLU A 274 0.28 104.23 102.79
C GLU A 274 1.80 103.97 103.06
N GLY A 275 2.58 103.35 102.14
CA GLY A 275 4.06 103.47 102.22
C GLY A 275 4.92 102.49 101.41
N SER A 276 5.37 102.96 100.25
CA SER A 276 6.32 102.37 99.29
C SER A 276 7.78 102.28 99.78
N ASN A 277 8.60 101.43 99.14
CA ASN A 277 10.02 101.74 98.94
C ASN A 277 10.61 101.03 97.71
N ILE A 278 10.99 101.85 96.73
CA ILE A 278 11.81 101.53 95.57
C ILE A 278 13.23 101.97 95.94
N GLU A 279 14.24 101.16 95.61
CA GLU A 279 15.55 101.55 95.05
C GLU A 279 16.64 100.54 95.42
N LYS A 280 17.36 100.03 94.40
CA LYS A 280 18.82 100.22 94.22
C LYS A 280 19.32 99.46 92.99
N TYR A 281 19.74 100.23 91.98
CA TYR A 281 20.61 99.79 90.89
C TYR A 281 22.06 100.09 91.29
N GLU A 282 22.95 99.10 91.15
CA GLU A 282 24.41 99.27 91.24
C GLU A 282 25.07 99.20 89.86
N LYS A 283 26.23 99.86 89.80
CA LYS A 283 27.01 100.30 88.64
C LYS A 283 27.56 99.16 87.75
N MET A 284 27.57 99.37 86.43
CA MET A 284 28.21 98.50 85.43
C MET A 284 29.38 99.25 84.76
N ASN A 285 30.50 98.56 84.49
CA ASN A 285 31.78 99.12 84.02
C ASN A 285 31.75 99.58 82.54
N GLU A 286 32.52 100.63 82.23
CA GLU A 286 32.59 101.31 80.92
C GLU A 286 33.18 100.43 79.78
N THR A 287 34.02 99.44 80.12
CA THR A 287 34.54 98.45 79.16
C THR A 287 33.52 97.42 78.72
N ASP A 288 32.53 97.12 79.57
CA ASP A 288 31.46 96.18 79.27
C ASP A 288 30.39 96.84 78.41
N GLN A 289 30.14 98.14 78.61
CA GLN A 289 29.25 98.94 77.76
C GLN A 289 29.70 98.99 76.29
N ASN A 290 31.00 99.16 76.01
CA ASN A 290 31.52 99.17 74.64
C ASN A 290 31.44 97.80 73.94
N LYS A 291 31.56 96.71 74.70
CA LYS A 291 31.35 95.36 74.17
C LYS A 291 29.87 95.13 73.88
N ILE A 292 28.99 95.56 74.78
CA ILE A 292 27.53 95.45 74.60
C ILE A 292 27.07 96.21 73.36
N THR A 293 27.52 97.44 73.14
CA THR A 293 27.15 98.21 71.93
C THR A 293 27.68 97.57 70.64
N THR A 294 28.86 96.95 70.67
CA THR A 294 29.40 96.21 69.52
C THR A 294 28.57 94.96 69.22
N TYR A 295 28.18 94.20 70.25
CA TYR A 295 27.30 93.03 70.10
C TYR A 295 25.88 93.41 69.67
N GLU A 296 25.35 94.54 70.14
CA GLU A 296 24.06 95.08 69.70
C GLU A 296 24.09 95.46 68.21
N GLN A 297 25.14 96.15 67.76
CA GLN A 297 25.30 96.48 66.33
C GLN A 297 25.44 95.23 65.45
N ALA A 298 26.18 94.20 65.91
CA ALA A 298 26.28 92.93 65.20
C ALA A 298 24.92 92.22 65.14
N THR A 299 24.15 92.26 66.23
CA THR A 299 22.81 91.66 66.31
C THR A 299 21.83 92.35 65.36
N ILE A 300 21.89 93.69 65.25
CA ILE A 300 21.06 94.45 64.29
C ILE A 300 21.41 94.06 62.85
N LYS A 301 22.69 93.97 62.50
CA LYS A 301 23.11 93.53 61.15
C LYS A 301 22.63 92.12 60.82
N ILE A 302 22.67 91.19 61.78
CA ILE A 302 22.16 89.83 61.59
C ILE A 302 20.64 89.85 61.39
N LYS A 303 19.90 90.64 62.18
CA LYS A 303 18.44 90.82 62.02
C LYS A 303 18.08 91.40 60.65
N GLU A 304 18.81 92.40 60.18
CA GLU A 304 18.60 92.99 58.85
C GLU A 304 18.92 92.01 57.71
N ALA A 305 20.02 91.25 57.81
CA ALA A 305 20.40 90.28 56.77
C ALA A 305 19.47 89.06 56.71
N THR A 306 18.91 88.64 57.86
CA THR A 306 17.96 87.54 57.95
C THR A 306 16.50 87.97 57.78
N GLY A 307 16.22 89.27 57.83
CA GLY A 307 14.87 89.84 57.70
C GLY A 307 13.97 89.60 58.92
N VAL A 308 14.56 89.36 60.09
CA VAL A 308 13.86 88.90 61.30
C VAL A 308 13.85 90.00 62.37
N THR A 309 12.72 90.19 63.06
CA THR A 309 12.55 91.23 64.10
C THR A 309 13.05 90.81 65.48
N ASP A 310 12.99 89.53 65.82
CA ASP A 310 13.42 88.99 67.12
C ASP A 310 14.71 88.15 67.04
N THR A 311 15.58 88.25 68.04
CA THR A 311 16.86 87.50 68.06
C THR A 311 16.64 85.99 68.17
N GLN A 312 15.57 85.55 68.83
CA GLN A 312 15.26 84.14 69.00
C GLN A 312 14.80 83.50 67.68
N GLU A 313 14.05 84.24 66.85
CA GLU A 313 13.61 83.75 65.53
C GLU A 313 14.80 83.56 64.57
N VAL A 314 15.85 84.38 64.68
CA VAL A 314 17.10 84.19 63.93
C VAL A 314 17.70 82.81 64.25
N VAL A 315 17.81 82.46 65.53
CA VAL A 315 18.36 81.16 65.96
C VAL A 315 17.54 80.00 65.40
N ILE A 316 16.21 80.07 65.52
CA ILE A 316 15.30 79.02 65.01
C ILE A 316 15.41 78.87 63.49
N ARG A 317 15.56 79.96 62.73
CA ARG A 317 15.74 79.92 61.27
C ARG A 317 17.06 79.25 60.89
N PHE A 318 18.16 79.57 61.58
CA PHE A 318 19.46 78.94 61.34
C PHE A 318 19.48 77.46 61.72
N GLU A 319 18.84 77.08 62.84
CA GLU A 319 18.69 75.68 63.23
C GLU A 319 17.88 74.90 62.18
N ASN A 320 16.73 75.43 61.75
CA ASN A 320 15.92 74.82 60.70
C ASN A 320 16.63 74.77 59.33
N GLN A 321 17.44 75.79 59.01
CA GLN A 321 18.24 75.80 57.79
C GLN A 321 19.32 74.72 57.84
N GLY A 322 19.99 74.53 58.98
CA GLY A 322 20.96 73.46 59.19
C GLY A 322 20.32 72.07 59.13
N GLU A 323 19.10 71.90 59.66
CA GLU A 323 18.34 70.66 59.50
C GLU A 323 17.94 70.40 58.04
N THR A 324 17.54 71.45 57.32
CA THR A 324 17.19 71.37 55.90
C THR A 324 18.40 71.01 55.03
N GLU A 325 19.56 71.59 55.34
CA GLU A 325 20.84 71.25 54.69
C GLU A 325 21.20 69.79 54.91
N LYS A 326 21.15 69.30 56.16
CA LYS A 326 21.38 67.88 56.47
C LYS A 326 20.42 66.95 55.73
N ARG A 327 19.14 67.32 55.64
CA ARG A 327 18.14 66.53 54.92
C ARG A 327 18.43 66.49 53.42
N LEU A 328 18.79 67.63 52.82
CA LEU A 328 19.16 67.71 51.40
C LEU A 328 20.45 66.92 51.11
N GLN A 329 21.42 66.96 52.02
CA GLN A 329 22.64 66.18 51.92
C GLN A 329 22.35 64.67 51.97
N SER A 330 21.53 64.22 52.91
CA SER A 330 21.08 62.82 52.97
C SER A 330 20.36 62.40 51.69
N MET A 331 19.45 63.24 51.19
CA MET A 331 18.71 62.96 49.95
C MET A 331 19.64 62.90 48.73
N LYS A 332 20.68 63.74 48.70
CA LYS A 332 21.71 63.69 47.66
C LYS A 332 22.50 62.37 47.72
N GLU A 333 22.95 61.97 48.90
CA GLU A 333 23.68 60.71 49.10
C GLU A 333 22.83 59.49 48.74
N ASP A 334 21.54 59.49 49.09
CA ASP A 334 20.63 58.39 48.75
C ASP A 334 20.35 58.33 47.25
N ASN A 335 20.19 59.48 46.58
CA ASN A 335 20.06 59.54 45.13
C ASN A 335 21.34 59.09 44.41
N GLU A 336 22.52 59.45 44.91
CA GLU A 336 23.80 58.97 44.36
C GLU A 336 23.93 57.45 44.50
N LYS A 337 23.55 56.87 45.65
CA LYS A 337 23.52 55.41 45.85
C LYS A 337 22.53 54.72 44.90
N LEU A 338 21.34 55.31 44.70
CA LEU A 338 20.35 54.77 43.77
C LEU A 338 20.86 54.81 42.33
N LEU A 339 21.53 55.88 41.92
CA LEU A 339 22.09 56.02 40.59
C LEU A 339 23.17 54.97 40.34
N ILE A 340 24.07 54.74 41.30
CA ILE A 340 25.09 53.69 41.21
C ILE A 340 24.44 52.32 41.08
N ARG A 341 23.44 51.99 41.91
CA ARG A 341 22.72 50.70 41.82
C ARG A 341 22.05 50.51 40.47
N GLN A 342 21.37 51.52 39.96
CA GLN A 342 20.73 51.47 38.64
C GLN A 342 21.76 51.29 37.51
N GLN A 343 22.95 51.87 37.66
CA GLN A 343 24.03 51.72 36.70
C GLN A 343 24.62 50.31 36.73
N GLU A 344 24.81 49.73 37.92
CA GLU A 344 25.23 48.33 38.10
C GLU A 344 24.20 47.35 37.50
N GLU A 345 22.91 47.55 37.79
CA GLU A 345 21.82 46.74 37.23
C GLU A 345 21.77 46.85 35.69
N TYR A 346 21.99 48.04 35.15
CA TYR A 346 22.06 48.25 33.70
C TYR A 346 23.24 47.51 33.06
N ASP A 347 24.43 47.58 33.66
CA ASP A 347 25.62 46.91 33.16
C ASP A 347 25.49 45.38 33.27
N GLU A 348 24.91 44.85 34.35
CA GLU A 348 24.60 43.43 34.51
C GLU A 348 23.59 42.96 33.45
N LEU A 349 22.51 43.72 33.25
CA LEU A 349 21.50 43.39 32.25
C LEU A 349 22.08 43.41 30.82
N LYS A 350 22.96 44.37 30.53
CA LYS A 350 23.67 44.46 29.25
C LYS A 350 24.60 43.26 29.05
N GLN A 351 25.33 42.84 30.07
CA GLN A 351 26.18 41.65 30.00
C GLN A 351 25.36 40.37 29.77
N ASN A 352 24.23 40.25 30.47
CA ASN A 352 23.29 39.14 30.26
C ASN A 352 22.71 39.12 28.85
N PHE A 353 22.42 40.28 28.27
CA PHE A 353 21.95 40.38 26.89
C PHE A 353 23.01 39.94 25.88
N GLU A 354 24.25 40.40 26.02
CA GLU A 354 25.36 39.95 25.14
C GLU A 354 25.57 38.43 25.28
N ASN A 355 25.60 37.91 26.51
CA ASN A 355 25.70 36.46 26.74
C ASN A 355 24.54 35.70 26.07
N MET A 356 23.32 36.22 26.14
CA MET A 356 22.15 35.58 25.51
C MET A 356 22.23 35.63 23.98
N LYS A 357 22.75 36.71 23.40
CA LYS A 357 22.96 36.84 21.95
C LYS A 357 23.95 35.80 21.43
N TYR A 358 25.11 35.67 22.08
CA TYR A 358 26.14 34.71 21.65
C TYR A 358 25.77 33.25 21.97
N THR A 359 25.05 32.98 23.07
CA THR A 359 24.61 31.62 23.40
C THR A 359 23.39 31.17 22.58
N GLY A 360 22.52 32.10 22.18
CA GLY A 360 21.39 31.81 21.30
C GLY A 360 21.85 31.40 19.89
N GLU A 361 22.83 32.11 19.34
CA GLU A 361 23.38 31.84 18.00
C GLU A 361 24.13 30.49 17.96
N ASN A 362 24.93 30.18 18.99
CA ASN A 362 25.61 28.89 19.10
C ASN A 362 24.64 27.70 19.23
N LYS A 363 23.54 27.84 19.98
CA LYS A 363 22.54 26.79 20.12
C LYS A 363 21.77 26.51 18.83
N ILE A 364 21.52 27.54 18.01
CA ILE A 364 20.87 27.37 16.71
C ILE A 364 21.82 26.65 15.73
N SER A 365 23.09 27.03 15.70
CA SER A 365 24.10 26.38 14.85
C SER A 365 24.34 24.92 15.25
N ASP A 366 24.42 24.62 16.55
CA ASP A 366 24.52 23.23 17.02
C ASP A 366 23.26 22.41 16.72
N GLY A 367 22.07 23.02 16.82
CA GLY A 367 20.80 22.37 16.45
C GLY A 367 20.71 22.04 14.97
N GLU A 368 21.17 22.95 14.10
CA GLU A 368 21.19 22.76 12.64
C GLU A 368 22.18 21.66 12.24
N ARG A 369 23.36 21.61 12.86
CA ARG A 369 24.34 20.52 12.67
C ARG A 369 23.80 19.16 13.09
N VAL A 370 23.15 19.07 14.25
CA VAL A 370 22.54 17.81 14.71
C VAL A 370 21.41 17.37 13.78
N LEU A 371 20.62 18.31 13.24
CA LEU A 371 19.61 17.99 12.24
C LEU A 371 20.24 17.41 10.97
N GLU A 372 21.31 18.02 10.46
CA GLU A 372 22.03 17.52 9.28
C GLU A 372 22.59 16.11 9.50
N GLU A 373 23.23 15.85 10.64
CA GLU A 373 23.70 14.51 11.02
C GLU A 373 22.55 13.48 11.05
N LYS A 374 21.38 13.87 11.58
CA LYS A 374 20.20 12.99 11.61
C LYS A 374 19.59 12.77 10.24
N PHE A 375 19.61 13.77 9.36
CA PHE A 375 19.20 13.59 7.97
C PHE A 375 20.12 12.60 7.24
N ASP A 376 21.43 12.69 7.45
CA ASP A 376 22.40 11.78 6.84
C ASP A 376 22.27 10.35 7.39
N GLU A 377 22.07 10.18 8.70
CA GLU A 377 21.75 8.89 9.32
C GLU A 377 20.48 8.28 8.71
N LEU A 378 19.40 9.06 8.59
CA LEU A 378 18.13 8.60 8.00
C LEU A 378 18.31 8.17 6.55
N LYS A 379 19.06 8.94 5.77
CA LYS A 379 19.35 8.62 4.36
C LYS A 379 20.18 7.34 4.23
N SER A 380 21.15 7.14 5.12
CA SER A 380 21.93 5.90 5.19
C SER A 380 21.03 4.69 5.51
N ILE A 381 20.17 4.82 6.53
CA ILE A 381 19.21 3.78 6.92
C ILE A 381 18.25 3.46 5.77
N GLU A 382 17.71 4.48 5.09
CA GLU A 382 16.82 4.29 3.95
C GLU A 382 17.49 3.51 2.82
N ASN A 383 18.75 3.84 2.50
CA ASN A 383 19.52 3.09 1.50
C ASN A 383 19.74 1.62 1.90
N THR A 384 20.04 1.35 3.17
CA THR A 384 20.19 -0.04 3.66
C THR A 384 18.88 -0.81 3.60
N LEU A 385 17.75 -0.17 3.90
CA LEU A 385 16.42 -0.75 3.82
C LEU A 385 16.09 -1.09 2.36
N GLN A 386 16.34 -0.17 1.43
CA GLN A 386 16.14 -0.42 0.00
C GLN A 386 16.99 -1.59 -0.51
N LEU A 387 18.24 -1.70 -0.07
CA LEU A 387 19.12 -2.81 -0.43
C LEU A 387 18.61 -4.14 0.14
N ASN A 388 18.20 -4.16 1.41
CA ASN A 388 17.63 -5.35 2.05
C ASN A 388 16.33 -5.80 1.38
N ASN A 389 15.45 -4.87 0.99
CA ASN A 389 14.24 -5.19 0.23
C ASN A 389 14.56 -5.78 -1.15
N LYS A 390 15.56 -5.25 -1.87
CA LYS A 390 16.01 -5.84 -3.12
C LYS A 390 16.53 -7.27 -2.91
N ASN A 391 17.34 -7.50 -1.88
CA ASN A 391 17.85 -8.82 -1.53
C ASN A 391 16.73 -9.80 -1.14
N LEU A 392 15.73 -9.33 -0.40
CA LEU A 392 14.54 -10.12 -0.04
C LEU A 392 13.72 -10.49 -1.28
N ASN A 393 13.48 -9.55 -2.18
CA ASN A 393 12.76 -9.80 -3.43
C ASN A 393 13.51 -10.80 -4.32
N ASN A 394 14.83 -10.66 -4.43
CA ASN A 394 15.67 -11.61 -5.17
C ASN A 394 15.61 -13.01 -4.55
N SER A 395 15.72 -13.10 -3.22
CA SER A 395 15.63 -14.38 -2.50
C SER A 395 14.25 -15.02 -2.64
N THR A 396 13.18 -14.22 -2.60
CA THR A 396 11.80 -14.69 -2.79
C THR A 396 11.58 -15.18 -4.23
N THR A 397 12.10 -14.47 -5.22
CA THR A 397 12.02 -14.88 -6.64
C THR A 397 12.80 -16.17 -6.87
N LEU A 398 14.01 -16.28 -6.32
CA LEU A 398 14.81 -17.51 -6.37
C LEU A 398 14.08 -18.67 -5.68
N LEU A 399 13.50 -18.43 -4.50
CA LEU A 399 12.74 -19.45 -3.80
C LEU A 399 11.54 -19.91 -4.63
N LEU A 400 10.76 -19.01 -5.22
CA LEU A 400 9.64 -19.36 -6.10
C LEU A 400 10.10 -20.18 -7.31
N ALA A 401 11.23 -19.82 -7.92
CA ALA A 401 11.81 -20.59 -9.02
C ALA A 401 12.22 -22.00 -8.57
N VAL A 402 12.84 -22.15 -7.39
CA VAL A 402 13.18 -23.46 -6.80
C VAL A 402 11.93 -24.26 -6.48
N LYS A 403 10.91 -23.67 -5.85
CA LYS A 403 9.62 -24.33 -5.56
C LYS A 403 8.96 -24.85 -6.84
N SER A 404 8.92 -24.02 -7.89
CA SER A 404 8.41 -24.41 -9.21
C SER A 404 9.23 -25.53 -9.86
N GLY A 405 10.57 -25.43 -9.78
CA GLY A 405 11.48 -26.46 -10.28
C GLY A 405 11.29 -27.81 -9.59
N ILE A 406 11.13 -27.82 -8.27
CA ILE A 406 10.87 -29.04 -7.48
C ILE A 406 9.50 -29.63 -7.84
N ASN A 407 8.46 -28.81 -7.99
CA ASN A 407 7.15 -29.28 -8.45
C ASN A 407 7.23 -29.91 -9.85
N HIS A 408 7.96 -29.28 -10.78
CA HIS A 408 8.15 -29.83 -12.12
C HIS A 408 8.94 -31.14 -12.11
N LEU A 409 10.00 -31.23 -11.30
CA LEU A 409 10.77 -32.46 -11.10
C LEU A 409 9.88 -33.58 -10.53
N THR A 410 9.09 -33.25 -9.51
CA THR A 410 8.10 -34.17 -8.91
C THR A 410 7.15 -34.70 -9.97
N ASP A 411 6.59 -33.81 -10.81
CA ASP A 411 5.68 -34.18 -11.89
C ASP A 411 6.32 -35.14 -12.90
N LYS A 412 7.58 -34.90 -13.30
CA LYS A 412 8.30 -35.80 -14.20
C LYS A 412 8.57 -37.17 -13.57
N LEU A 413 8.90 -37.19 -12.29
CA LEU A 413 9.22 -38.43 -11.57
C LEU A 413 7.96 -39.16 -11.04
N LYS A 414 6.73 -38.67 -11.29
CA LYS A 414 5.48 -39.32 -10.86
C LYS A 414 5.33 -40.76 -11.37
N GLN A 415 5.85 -41.04 -12.56
CA GLN A 415 5.67 -42.34 -13.23
C GLN A 415 6.63 -43.43 -12.73
N LEU A 416 7.72 -43.04 -12.05
CA LEU A 416 8.68 -43.98 -11.47
C LEU A 416 8.08 -44.59 -10.18
N LYS A 417 7.88 -45.91 -10.20
CA LYS A 417 7.38 -46.67 -9.05
C LYS A 417 8.55 -47.09 -8.17
N THR A 418 8.81 -46.30 -7.12
CA THR A 418 9.78 -46.65 -6.08
C THR A 418 9.23 -47.78 -5.19
N THR A 419 9.94 -48.90 -5.10
CA THR A 419 9.65 -50.06 -4.21
C THR A 419 9.92 -49.84 -2.72
N SER A 420 10.33 -48.63 -2.31
CA SER A 420 10.59 -48.36 -0.89
C SER A 420 9.29 -47.85 -0.32
N THR A 421 8.60 -48.77 0.36
CA THR A 421 7.80 -48.57 1.56
C THR A 421 7.09 -47.23 1.64
N GLU A 422 5.76 -47.32 1.69
CA GLU A 422 4.86 -46.42 2.40
C GLU A 422 5.41 -46.11 3.81
N LEU A 423 6.49 -45.35 3.92
CA LEU A 423 6.84 -44.65 5.12
C LEU A 423 5.77 -43.58 5.22
N GLN A 424 4.85 -43.81 6.14
CA GLN A 424 3.87 -42.85 6.64
C GLN A 424 4.60 -41.54 6.99
N LYS A 425 4.85 -40.69 6.00
CA LYS A 425 5.31 -39.33 6.21
C LYS A 425 4.06 -38.48 6.37
N VAL A 426 4.06 -37.75 7.47
CA VAL A 426 2.98 -36.90 7.99
C VAL A 426 2.26 -36.19 6.84
N LYS A 427 0.92 -36.18 6.85
CA LYS A 427 0.12 -35.38 5.90
C LYS A 427 0.39 -33.90 6.15
N ILE A 428 1.50 -33.42 5.62
CA ILE A 428 1.88 -32.02 5.65
C ILE A 428 0.96 -31.30 4.66
N PRO A 429 0.29 -30.21 5.06
CA PRO A 429 -0.60 -29.47 4.19
C PRO A 429 0.13 -29.01 2.90
N PRO A 430 -0.49 -29.15 1.72
CA PRO A 430 0.08 -28.71 0.44
C PRO A 430 0.47 -27.23 0.39
N GLU A 431 -0.08 -26.42 1.30
CA GLU A 431 0.17 -24.97 1.42
C GLU A 431 1.39 -24.62 2.28
N SER A 432 1.98 -25.58 2.99
CA SER A 432 3.12 -25.31 3.88
C SER A 432 4.45 -25.44 3.14
N ASP A 433 5.41 -24.58 3.48
CA ASP A 433 6.75 -24.59 2.88
C ASP A 433 7.54 -25.89 3.18
N GLU A 434 7.19 -26.58 4.26
CA GLU A 434 7.74 -27.89 4.62
C GLU A 434 7.35 -29.00 3.63
N TYR A 435 6.22 -28.86 2.93
CA TYR A 435 5.78 -29.81 1.90
C TYR A 435 6.80 -29.93 0.76
N ILE A 436 7.49 -28.82 0.44
CA ILE A 436 8.44 -28.74 -0.68
C ILE A 436 9.75 -29.48 -0.35
N LEU A 437 10.16 -29.46 0.92
CA LEU A 437 11.31 -30.24 1.38
C LEU A 437 11.02 -31.75 1.31
N ASP A 438 9.79 -32.16 1.62
CA ASP A 438 9.37 -33.56 1.46
C ASP A 438 9.28 -33.97 -0.01
N GLN A 439 8.73 -33.11 -0.89
CA GLN A 439 8.75 -33.34 -2.34
C GLN A 439 10.18 -33.46 -2.89
N LEU A 440 11.12 -32.65 -2.40
CA LEU A 440 12.52 -32.72 -2.79
C LEU A 440 13.15 -34.06 -2.36
N SER A 441 12.89 -34.51 -1.12
CA SER A 441 13.34 -35.83 -0.64
C SER A 441 12.77 -36.97 -1.47
N ILE A 442 11.49 -36.89 -1.87
CA ILE A 442 10.86 -37.89 -2.75
C ILE A 442 11.49 -37.86 -4.15
N CYS A 443 11.81 -36.68 -4.68
CA CYS A 443 12.51 -36.56 -5.95
C CYS A 443 13.90 -37.18 -5.89
N GLU A 444 14.66 -36.91 -4.81
CA GLU A 444 15.99 -37.48 -4.58
C GLU A 444 15.94 -39.01 -4.56
N ASP A 445 15.06 -39.61 -3.76
CA ASP A 445 14.89 -41.07 -3.68
C ASP A 445 14.55 -41.69 -5.05
N LYS A 446 13.68 -41.04 -5.82
CA LYS A 446 13.31 -41.50 -7.17
C LYS A 446 14.43 -41.34 -8.19
N MET A 447 15.20 -40.25 -8.11
CA MET A 447 16.37 -40.04 -8.97
C MET A 447 17.48 -41.05 -8.66
N ILE A 448 17.69 -41.38 -7.39
CA ILE A 448 18.64 -42.43 -6.99
C ILE A 448 18.21 -43.77 -7.58
N LYS A 449 16.93 -44.15 -7.50
CA LYS A 449 16.45 -45.38 -8.15
C LYS A 449 16.59 -45.36 -9.66
N LEU A 450 16.31 -44.23 -10.30
CA LEU A 450 16.54 -44.10 -11.75
C LEU A 450 18.02 -44.27 -12.11
N LEU A 451 18.92 -43.74 -11.29
CA LEU A 451 20.37 -43.96 -11.45
C LEU A 451 20.76 -45.42 -11.21
N GLU A 452 20.15 -46.11 -10.25
CA GLU A 452 20.34 -47.55 -10.01
C GLU A 452 19.81 -48.40 -11.19
N ASP A 453 18.61 -48.10 -11.70
CA ASP A 453 17.99 -48.78 -12.83
C ASP A 453 18.78 -48.56 -14.13
N MET A 454 19.38 -47.39 -14.31
CA MET A 454 20.26 -47.08 -15.43
C MET A 454 21.70 -47.59 -15.25
N ASN A 455 22.07 -48.08 -14.06
CA ASN A 455 23.44 -48.45 -13.75
C ASN A 455 23.81 -49.74 -14.50
N GLY A 456 24.48 -49.61 -15.64
CA GLY A 456 24.88 -50.72 -16.51
C GLY A 456 24.40 -50.61 -17.95
N GLU A 457 23.53 -49.65 -18.27
CA GLU A 457 23.14 -49.33 -19.65
C GLU A 457 23.87 -48.07 -20.14
N ASP A 458 24.44 -48.12 -21.35
CA ASP A 458 25.08 -46.96 -21.96
C ASP A 458 23.99 -45.99 -22.44
N ILE A 459 24.02 -44.75 -21.96
CA ILE A 459 23.00 -43.72 -22.23
C ILE A 459 22.80 -43.54 -23.75
N ASP A 460 23.88 -43.64 -24.52
CA ASP A 460 23.82 -43.55 -25.98
C ASP A 460 23.10 -44.75 -26.61
N THR A 461 23.23 -45.96 -26.03
CA THR A 461 22.51 -47.16 -26.51
C THR A 461 21.02 -47.11 -26.20
N VAL A 462 20.63 -46.61 -25.02
CA VAL A 462 19.21 -46.44 -24.62
C VAL A 462 18.56 -45.32 -25.43
N TRP A 463 19.28 -44.23 -25.68
CA TRP A 463 18.82 -43.14 -26.55
C TRP A 463 18.60 -43.60 -28.00
N ASN A 464 19.52 -44.44 -28.50
CA ASN A 464 19.39 -45.07 -29.81
C ASN A 464 18.20 -46.05 -29.88
N MET A 465 17.91 -46.82 -28.81
CA MET A 465 16.71 -47.66 -28.71
C MET A 465 15.41 -46.84 -28.64
N MET A 466 15.41 -45.66 -28.00
CA MET A 466 14.25 -44.76 -28.02
C MET A 466 14.01 -44.09 -29.37
N THR A 467 15.03 -44.01 -30.23
CA THR A 467 14.92 -43.53 -31.62
C THR A 467 14.62 -44.65 -32.63
N GLU A 468 14.63 -45.92 -32.21
CA GLU A 468 14.14 -47.02 -33.04
C GLU A 468 12.61 -46.93 -33.22
N ASN A 469 12.16 -47.11 -34.47
CA ASN A 469 10.77 -46.97 -34.89
C ASN A 469 9.77 -47.83 -34.08
N GLU A 470 10.20 -48.95 -33.49
CA GLU A 470 9.34 -49.82 -32.68
C GLU A 470 8.93 -49.16 -31.36
N TYR A 471 9.83 -48.43 -30.69
CA TYR A 471 9.50 -47.73 -29.45
C TYR A 471 8.56 -46.55 -29.71
N ILE A 472 8.82 -45.77 -30.77
CA ILE A 472 7.94 -44.68 -31.23
C ILE A 472 6.53 -45.21 -31.53
N SER A 473 6.42 -46.37 -32.18
CA SER A 473 5.13 -46.98 -32.51
C SER A 473 4.34 -47.46 -31.28
N ILE A 474 5.03 -47.99 -30.25
CA ILE A 474 4.43 -48.41 -28.97
C ILE A 474 3.96 -47.20 -28.15
N VAL A 475 4.71 -46.11 -28.19
CA VAL A 475 4.33 -44.85 -27.52
C VAL A 475 3.14 -44.21 -28.24
N ASP A 476 3.11 -44.18 -29.58
CA ASP A 476 1.98 -43.69 -30.37
C ASP A 476 0.70 -44.50 -30.13
N THR A 477 0.79 -45.82 -29.94
CA THR A 477 -0.40 -46.67 -29.66
C THR A 477 -1.00 -46.46 -28.26
N LYS A 478 -0.24 -45.91 -27.32
CA LYS A 478 -0.70 -45.67 -25.93
C LYS A 478 -1.07 -44.23 -25.65
N GLN A 479 -1.05 -43.33 -26.64
CA GLN A 479 -1.47 -41.95 -26.43
C GLN A 479 -3.00 -41.77 -26.48
N PRO A 480 -3.56 -40.83 -25.68
CA PRO A 480 -4.97 -40.47 -25.75
C PRO A 480 -5.37 -39.93 -27.14
N GLN A 481 -6.56 -40.29 -27.62
CA GLN A 481 -7.04 -39.98 -28.99
C GLN A 481 -7.10 -38.49 -29.38
N TYR A 482 -6.93 -37.57 -28.43
CA TYR A 482 -6.89 -36.12 -28.68
C TYR A 482 -5.48 -35.59 -28.99
N ASN A 483 -4.44 -36.44 -28.88
CA ASN A 483 -3.06 -36.05 -29.08
C ASN A 483 -2.58 -36.48 -30.50
N THR A 484 -2.77 -35.61 -31.50
CA THR A 484 -2.23 -35.82 -32.85
C THR A 484 -0.83 -35.23 -32.96
N HIS A 485 0.19 -36.08 -33.02
CA HIS A 485 1.55 -35.66 -33.37
C HIS A 485 1.63 -35.18 -34.81
N VAL A 486 2.12 -33.96 -35.02
CA VAL A 486 2.49 -33.45 -36.35
C VAL A 486 3.87 -34.01 -36.69
N LYS A 487 3.96 -34.85 -37.73
CA LYS A 487 5.25 -35.33 -38.23
C LYS A 487 6.01 -34.16 -38.84
N ILE A 488 6.99 -33.63 -38.12
CA ILE A 488 7.98 -32.70 -38.66
C ILE A 488 8.95 -33.54 -39.49
N GLY A 489 9.02 -33.28 -40.80
CA GLY A 489 9.92 -33.99 -41.71
C GLY A 489 11.37 -33.85 -41.28
N GLU A 490 12.14 -34.93 -41.44
CA GLU A 490 13.57 -34.99 -41.13
C GLU A 490 14.30 -33.79 -41.76
N GLY A 491 14.78 -32.90 -40.89
CA GLY A 491 15.56 -31.74 -41.29
C GLY A 491 16.87 -32.20 -41.94
N HIS A 492 17.05 -31.84 -43.20
CA HIS A 492 18.34 -31.85 -43.88
C HIS A 492 19.39 -31.19 -42.97
N LYS A 493 20.49 -31.91 -42.70
CA LYS A 493 21.71 -31.31 -42.15
C LYS A 493 22.29 -30.39 -43.22
N GLU A 494 22.00 -29.09 -43.15
CA GLU A 494 22.74 -28.08 -43.89
C GLU A 494 23.90 -27.56 -43.04
N THR A 495 25.07 -27.94 -43.52
CA THR A 495 26.39 -27.44 -43.15
C THR A 495 26.53 -25.97 -43.55
N ALA A 496 27.15 -25.20 -42.65
CA ALA A 496 27.94 -23.99 -42.91
C ALA A 496 27.24 -22.79 -43.57
N PHE A 497 27.26 -21.68 -42.81
CA PHE A 497 27.23 -20.29 -43.26
C PHE A 497 27.31 -20.06 -44.77
N ASP A 498 26.24 -19.53 -45.35
CA ASP A 498 26.34 -18.42 -46.28
C ASP A 498 25.05 -17.58 -46.23
N GLU A 499 25.23 -16.28 -46.40
CA GLU A 499 24.24 -15.21 -46.28
C GLU A 499 23.07 -15.38 -47.28
N GLU A 500 21.82 -15.29 -46.81
CA GLU A 500 20.74 -14.46 -47.39
C GLU A 500 19.36 -14.77 -46.78
N ASP A 501 18.79 -13.74 -46.14
CA ASP A 501 17.41 -13.23 -46.19
C ASP A 501 16.18 -14.16 -45.98
N SER A 502 15.19 -13.59 -45.27
CA SER A 502 13.83 -14.08 -44.99
C SER A 502 13.69 -14.99 -43.75
N GLY A 503 12.97 -14.65 -42.68
CA GLY A 503 12.00 -13.58 -42.46
C GLY A 503 10.83 -14.13 -41.66
N ASP A 504 10.79 -13.88 -40.35
CA ASP A 504 9.58 -13.57 -39.56
C ASP A 504 9.94 -13.52 -38.06
N ASP A 505 10.71 -12.50 -37.69
CA ASP A 505 10.68 -12.01 -36.32
C ASP A 505 9.55 -11.00 -36.21
N GLN A 506 8.63 -11.29 -35.29
CA GLN A 506 7.51 -10.44 -34.91
C GLN A 506 8.02 -9.10 -34.37
N GLU A 507 8.25 -8.17 -35.30
CA GLU A 507 8.80 -6.85 -35.02
C GLU A 507 7.72 -5.97 -34.39
N VAL A 508 7.85 -5.73 -33.09
CA VAL A 508 7.04 -4.76 -32.35
C VAL A 508 7.20 -3.39 -33.04
N LEU A 509 6.13 -2.93 -33.68
CA LEU A 509 6.08 -1.68 -34.44
C LEU A 509 6.56 -0.49 -33.61
N THR A 510 7.80 -0.09 -33.84
CA THR A 510 8.41 1.06 -33.17
C THR A 510 7.72 2.34 -33.65
N ARG A 511 7.51 3.29 -32.73
CA ARG A 511 6.80 4.57 -32.93
C ARG A 511 7.17 5.34 -34.20
N LEU A 512 8.40 5.19 -34.70
CA LEU A 512 8.88 5.81 -35.95
C LEU A 512 8.25 5.18 -37.21
N ILE A 513 8.00 3.88 -37.22
CA ILE A 513 7.40 3.14 -38.35
C ILE A 513 5.92 3.51 -38.47
N ILE A 514 5.21 3.57 -37.34
CA ILE A 514 3.81 4.03 -37.29
C ILE A 514 3.70 5.47 -37.80
N LYS A 515 4.66 6.34 -37.41
CA LYS A 515 4.70 7.73 -37.88
C LYS A 515 4.92 7.82 -39.39
N LYS A 516 5.82 7.00 -39.94
CA LYS A 516 6.09 6.94 -41.39
C LYS A 516 4.90 6.39 -42.19
N GLN A 517 4.21 5.37 -41.68
CA GLN A 517 2.98 4.86 -42.29
C GLN A 517 1.84 5.89 -42.28
N SER A 518 1.66 6.61 -41.17
CA SER A 518 0.66 7.68 -41.09
C SER A 518 0.93 8.82 -42.08
N GLN A 519 2.20 9.15 -42.32
CA GLN A 519 2.62 10.16 -43.28
C GLN A 519 2.40 9.71 -44.73
N ASN A 520 2.66 8.44 -45.05
CA ASN A 520 2.33 7.84 -46.35
C ASN A 520 0.81 7.82 -46.64
N ILE A 521 -0.03 7.60 -45.64
CA ILE A 521 -1.49 7.65 -45.80
C ILE A 521 -1.98 9.08 -46.08
N LEU A 522 -1.35 10.09 -45.48
CA LEU A 522 -1.62 11.50 -45.76
C LEU A 522 -1.16 11.90 -47.17
N GLU A 523 0.02 11.44 -47.60
CA GLU A 523 0.56 11.74 -48.92
C GLU A 523 -0.22 11.05 -50.06
N THR A 524 -0.71 9.83 -49.83
CA THR A 524 -1.53 9.11 -50.81
C THR A 524 -2.93 9.71 -50.96
N LYS A 525 -3.52 10.26 -49.89
CA LYS A 525 -4.80 10.99 -49.97
C LYS A 525 -4.70 12.36 -50.66
N ASN A 526 -3.51 12.95 -50.75
CA ASN A 526 -3.30 14.26 -51.38
C ASN A 526 -3.03 14.19 -52.90
N LYS A 527 -2.92 13.01 -53.53
CA LYS A 527 -2.80 12.90 -54.99
C LYS A 527 -4.17 12.91 -55.68
N ARG A 528 -4.67 14.11 -56.03
CA ARG A 528 -5.83 14.29 -56.92
C ARG A 528 -5.52 13.78 -58.35
N LYS A 529 -6.48 13.02 -58.89
CA LYS A 529 -6.54 12.46 -60.26
C LYS A 529 -6.35 13.52 -61.36
N VAL A 530 -5.46 13.25 -62.32
CA VAL A 530 -5.51 13.83 -63.68
C VAL A 530 -5.99 12.73 -64.63
N GLY A 531 -7.13 12.96 -65.29
CA GLY A 531 -7.79 12.02 -66.18
C GLY A 531 -7.21 12.00 -67.60
N GLY A 532 -7.20 10.82 -68.24
CA GLY A 532 -6.83 10.61 -69.63
C GLY A 532 -7.96 9.95 -70.43
N ARG A 533 -8.32 10.58 -71.56
CA ARG A 533 -9.51 10.40 -72.40
C ARG A 533 -9.55 9.10 -73.23
N LYS A 534 -10.79 8.65 -73.50
CA LYS A 534 -11.18 7.63 -74.50
C LYS A 534 -10.81 8.05 -75.94
N LYS A 535 -10.50 7.07 -76.80
CA LYS A 535 -10.60 7.17 -78.26
C LYS A 535 -11.68 6.23 -78.77
N GLU A 536 -12.65 6.81 -79.48
CA GLU A 536 -13.64 6.10 -80.29
C GLU A 536 -13.07 5.75 -81.68
N LYS A 537 -13.58 4.65 -82.24
CA LYS A 537 -13.35 4.19 -83.61
C LYS A 537 -14.21 4.99 -84.60
N LYS A 538 -13.59 5.43 -85.69
CA LYS A 538 -14.13 5.32 -87.05
C LYS A 538 -12.98 4.95 -87.98
#